data_AF-A0A914CB73-F1
#
_entry.id   AF-A0A914CB73-F1
#
_cell.length_a   1.000
_cell.length_b   1.000
_cell.length_c   1.000
_cell.angle_alpha   90.00
_cell.angle_beta   90.00
_cell.angle_gamma   90.00
#
_symmetry.space_group_name_H-M   'P 1'
#
loop_
_entity.id
_entity.type
_entity.pdbx_description
1 polymer ?
#
loop_
_entity_poly.entity_id
_entity_poly.type
_entity_poly.pdbx_seq_one_letter_code
_entity_poly.pdbx_strand_id
1 'polypeptide(L)' 'MALDTVYAYHFGSKYLVELHVLMNGDLSLHDSHDISESLQIKIERLPYVERCFVHCDYKLDGDEHLKKYN' A
#
# COMPACT_ATOMS: atom_id res chain seq x y z
N MET A 1 9.07 -4.69 8.05
CA MET A 1 8.24 -4.02 7.04
C MET A 1 8.93 -2.73 6.64
N ALA A 2 8.96 -2.44 5.35
CA ALA A 2 9.38 -1.15 4.81
C ALA A 2 8.29 -0.61 3.88
N LEU A 3 8.17 0.71 3.79
CA LEU A 3 7.31 1.37 2.81
C LEU A 3 8.12 1.57 1.53
N ASP A 4 7.60 1.11 0.41
CA ASP A 4 8.23 1.28 -0.89
C ASP A 4 7.67 2.53 -1.58
N THR A 5 6.38 2.50 -1.88
CA THR A 5 5.73 3.54 -2.69
C THR A 5 4.38 3.98 -2.10
N VAL A 6 4.05 5.25 -2.31
CA VAL A 6 2.76 5.85 -1.94
C VAL A 6 2.18 6.60 -3.14
N TYR A 7 0.98 6.22 -3.54
CA TYR A 7 0.16 7.01 -4.46
C TYR A 7 -0.99 7.65 -3.73
N ALA A 8 -1.25 8.92 -4.05
CA ALA A 8 -2.43 9.63 -3.60
C ALA A 8 -3.11 10.26 -4.80
N TYR A 9 -4.30 9.78 -5.14
CA TYR A 9 -5.10 10.25 -6.25
C TYR A 9 -6.21 11.13 -5.73
N HIS A 10 -6.41 12.30 -6.33
CA HIS A 10 -7.56 13.14 -6.00
C HIS A 10 -8.87 12.40 -6.26
N PHE A 11 -9.75 12.39 -5.27
CA PHE A 11 -11.10 11.84 -5.34
C PHE A 11 -12.07 12.89 -4.77
N GLY A 12 -12.52 13.79 -5.64
CA GLY A 12 -13.24 14.98 -5.22
C GLY A 12 -12.38 15.85 -4.28
N SER A 13 -12.89 16.11 -3.08
CA SER A 13 -12.19 16.86 -2.03
C SER A 13 -11.27 16.00 -1.14
N LYS A 14 -11.22 14.69 -1.37
CA LYS A 14 -10.42 13.71 -0.62
C LYS A 14 -9.40 13.01 -1.54
N TYR A 15 -8.75 11.98 -1.01
CA TYR A 15 -7.80 11.14 -1.73
C TYR A 15 -8.16 9.66 -1.66
N LEU A 16 -7.94 8.94 -2.77
CA LEU A 16 -7.70 7.51 -2.75
C LEU A 16 -6.20 7.29 -2.58
N VAL A 17 -5.81 6.46 -1.61
CA VAL A 17 -4.40 6.18 -1.31
C VAL A 17 -4.08 4.73 -1.66
N GLU A 18 -2.91 4.52 -2.24
CA GLU A 18 -2.36 3.20 -2.51
C GLU A 18 -0.97 3.13 -1.87
N LEU A 19 -0.73 2.11 -1.05
CA LEU A 19 0.53 1.86 -0.38
C LEU A 19 1.12 0.56 -0.86
N HIS A 20 2.38 0.59 -1.25
CA HIS A 20 3.17 -0.61 -1.52
C HIS A 20 4.15 -0.81 -0.38
N VAL A 21 4.06 -1.97 0.29
CA VAL A 21 4.90 -2.30 1.45
C VAL A 21 5.68 -3.58 1.22
N LEU A 22 6.95 -3.55 1.61
CA LEU A 22 7.82 -4.70 1.64
C LEU A 22 7.71 -5.41 2.98
N MET A 23 7.37 -6.69 2.93
CA MET A 23 7.29 -7.61 4.05
C MET A 23 8.37 -8.70 3.93
N ASN A 24 8.67 -9.35 5.05
CA ASN A 24 9.54 -10.53 5.01
C ASN A 24 8.80 -11.66 4.27
N GLY A 25 9.42 -12.28 3.27
CA GLY A 25 8.84 -13.41 2.52
C GLY A 25 8.57 -14.65 3.36
N ASP A 26 9.20 -14.77 4.54
CA ASP A 26 8.96 -15.86 5.49
C ASP A 26 7.76 -15.61 6.43
N LEU A 27 7.13 -14.42 6.37
CA LEU A 27 5.91 -14.15 7.14
C LEU A 27 4.78 -15.05 6.65
N SER A 28 3.95 -15.50 7.59
CA SER A 28 2.73 -16.19 7.22
C SER A 28 1.77 -15.24 6.48
N LEU A 29 0.89 -15.80 5.64
CA LEU A 29 -0.17 -15.03 4.99
C LEU A 29 -1.07 -14.34 6.01
N HIS A 30 -1.32 -15.01 7.15
CA HIS A 30 -2.11 -14.47 8.26
C HIS A 30 -1.45 -13.21 8.85
N ASP A 31 -0.17 -13.28 9.19
CA ASP A 31 0.54 -12.13 9.77
C ASP A 31 0.65 -10.96 8.76
N SER A 32 0.87 -11.28 7.49
CA SER A 32 0.91 -10.28 6.42
C SER A 32 -0.43 -9.59 6.23
N HIS A 33 -1.54 -10.34 6.30
CA HIS A 33 -2.89 -9.81 6.29
C HIS A 33 -3.12 -8.86 7.46
N ASP A 34 -2.83 -9.28 8.70
CA ASP A 34 -3.13 -8.47 9.88
C ASP A 34 -2.34 -7.16 9.91
N ILE A 35 -1.07 -7.20 9.47
CA ILE A 35 -0.22 -6.00 9.36
C ILE A 35 -0.78 -5.06 8.29
N SER A 36 -1.14 -5.58 7.11
CA SER A 36 -1.64 -4.78 5.99
C SER A 36 -3.01 -4.17 6.26
N GLU A 37 -3.93 -4.92 6.86
CA GLU A 37 -5.24 -4.42 7.28
C GLU A 37 -5.11 -3.35 8.36
N SER A 38 -4.23 -3.55 9.35
CA SER A 38 -3.96 -2.54 10.38
C SER A 38 -3.44 -1.24 9.78
N LEU A 39 -2.57 -1.33 8.77
CA LEU A 39 -2.06 -0.17 8.05
C LEU A 39 -3.17 0.54 7.27
N GLN A 40 -3.98 -0.23 6.52
CA GLN A 40 -5.12 0.30 5.77
C GLN A 40 -6.05 1.09 6.69
N ILE A 41 -6.49 0.50 7.80
CA ILE A 41 -7.40 1.14 8.76
C ILE A 41 -6.80 2.44 9.32
N LYS A 42 -5.50 2.46 9.62
CA LYS A 42 -4.83 3.67 10.14
C LYS A 42 -4.83 4.80 9.13
N ILE A 43 -4.61 4.50 7.85
CA ILE A 43 -4.57 5.49 6.78
C ILE A 43 -5.97 5.99 6.44
N GLU A 44 -6.97 5.11 6.43
CA GLU A 44 -8.38 5.48 6.22
C GLU A 44 -8.95 6.36 7.34
N ARG A 45 -8.32 6.40 8.53
CA ARG A 45 -8.69 7.32 9.62
C ARG A 45 -8.23 8.76 9.39
N LEU A 46 -7.36 9.01 8.41
CA LEU A 46 -6.94 10.37 8.09
C LEU A 46 -8.10 11.15 7.46
N PRO A 47 -8.35 12.40 7.87
CA PRO A 47 -9.59 13.12 7.52
C PRO A 47 -9.75 13.39 6.02
N TYR A 48 -8.65 13.36 5.27
CA TYR A 48 -8.60 13.60 3.83
C TYR A 48 -8.53 12.31 3.00
N VAL A 49 -8.49 11.13 3.61
CA VAL A 49 -8.47 9.85 2.91
C VAL A 49 -9.88 9.30 2.83
N GLU A 50 -10.33 8.94 1.64
CA GLU A 50 -11.60 8.25 1.43
C GLU A 50 -11.43 6.73 1.54
N ARG A 51 -10.37 6.19 0.92
CA ARG A 51 -10.06 4.76 0.93
C ARG A 51 -8.54 4.55 0.78
N CYS A 52 -8.03 3.48 1.38
CA CYS A 52 -6.65 3.05 1.20
C CYS A 52 -6.61 1.62 0.64
N PHE A 53 -5.67 1.36 -0.28
CA PHE A 53 -5.31 0.03 -0.75
C PHE A 53 -3.87 -0.27 -0.32
N VAL A 54 -3.59 -1.48 0.14
CA VAL A 54 -2.24 -1.89 0.57
C VAL A 54 -1.82 -3.11 -0.25
N HIS A 55 -0.83 -2.92 -1.12
CA HIS A 55 -0.15 -3.99 -1.83
C HIS A 55 1.04 -4.46 -0.97
N CYS A 56 1.15 -5.77 -0.76
CA CYS A 56 2.25 -6.36 -0.01
C CYS A 56 3.16 -7.16 -0.93
N ASP A 57 4.43 -6.77 -0.98
CA ASP A 57 5.48 -7.47 -1.72
C ASP A 57 6.52 -8.05 -0.76
N TYR A 58 7.24 -9.08 -1.19
CA TYR A 58 8.36 -9.66 -0.44
C TYR A 58 9.73 -9.27 -1.01
N LYS A 59 9.76 -8.55 -2.13
CA LYS A 59 10.95 -8.06 -2.82
C LYS A 59 10.63 -6.78 -3.59
N LEU A 60 11.64 -5.94 -3.77
CA LEU A 60 11.50 -4.70 -4.52
C LEU A 60 11.39 -5.02 -6.03
N ASP A 61 10.19 -4.86 -6.59
CA ASP A 61 9.88 -5.23 -7.99
C ASP A 61 9.71 -4.02 -8.93
N GLY A 62 9.90 -2.82 -8.39
CA GLY A 62 9.76 -1.53 -9.07
C GLY A 62 8.31 -1.09 -9.19
N ASP A 63 8.11 0.14 -9.66
CA ASP A 63 6.79 0.75 -9.80
C ASP A 63 5.92 0.01 -10.84
N GLU A 64 4.80 -0.58 -10.39
CA GLU A 64 3.86 -1.31 -11.26
C GLU A 64 3.09 -0.40 -12.22
N HIS A 65 2.97 0.90 -11.91
CA HIS A 65 2.27 1.89 -12.72
C HIS A 65 3.16 2.50 -13.80
N LEU A 66 4.48 2.30 -13.72
CA LEU A 66 5.39 2.64 -14.80
C LEU A 66 5.44 1.54 -15.84
N LYS A 67 5.06 1.89 -17.08
CA LYS A 67 5.29 1.00 -18.22
C LYS A 67 6.78 0.74 -18.36
N LYS A 68 7.17 -0.53 -18.23
CA LYS A 68 8.51 -1.00 -18.63
C LYS A 68 8.58 -0.89 -20.15
N TYR A 69 9.20 0.18 -20.65
CA TYR A 69 9.54 0.28 -22.06
C TYR A 69 10.70 -0.69 -22.32
N ASN A 70 10.48 -1.65 -23.23
CA ASN A 70 11.53 -2.52 -23.77
C ASN A 70 12.37 -1.77 -24.80
#